data_AF-A0A498HTY9-F1
#
_entry.id   AF-A0A498HTY9-F1
#
_cell.length_a   1.000
_cell.length_b   1.000
_cell.length_c   1.000
_cell.angle_alpha   90.00
_cell.angle_beta   90.00
_cell.angle_gamma   90.00
#
_symmetry.space_group_name_H-M   'P 1'
#
loop_
_entity.id
_entity.type
_entity.pdbx_description
1 polymer ?
#
loop_
_entity_poly.entity_id
_entity_poly.type
_entity_poly.pdbx_seq_one_letter_code
_entity_poly.pdbx_strand_id
1 'polypeptide(L)'
;MAGPGKCLLVTGPPVRLEKEVREWGSSPESLRWPTVGKYKVDVASFESLALPELQVREDTDLFIVDEVGKMELFSSSFFPCVLRILESNVPFLATVPIPKFGRDIPAVARLKNHPGATMFTLSKGNRDAVKEEIYSHLVALLSKQ
;
A
#
# COMPACT_ATOMS: atom_id res chain seq x y z
N MET A 1 17.41 -9.14 4.00
CA MET A 1 16.26 -10.03 3.71
C MET A 1 15.34 -9.97 4.91
N ALA A 2 14.14 -9.40 4.77
CA ALA A 2 13.15 -9.42 5.84
C ALA A 2 12.89 -10.86 6.28
N GLY A 3 12.95 -11.11 7.59
CA GLY A 3 12.57 -12.39 8.17
C GLY A 3 11.12 -12.77 7.83
N PRO A 4 10.77 -14.07 7.88
CA PRO A 4 9.41 -14.53 7.55
C PRO A 4 8.36 -13.82 8.41
N GLY A 5 7.26 -13.39 7.79
CA GLY A 5 6.09 -12.82 8.48
C GLY A 5 6.22 -11.35 8.92
N LYS A 6 7.24 -10.62 8.47
CA LYS A 6 7.40 -9.18 8.75
C LYS A 6 6.60 -8.27 7.81
N CYS A 7 6.16 -8.80 6.67
CA CYS A 7 5.32 -8.08 5.71
C CYS A 7 3.91 -8.64 5.77
N LEU A 8 2.95 -7.82 6.18
CA LEU A 8 1.54 -8.17 6.23
C LEU A 8 0.84 -7.42 5.11
N LEU A 9 0.24 -8.16 4.19
CA LEU A 9 -0.52 -7.63 3.07
C LEU A 9 -1.99 -7.89 3.31
N VAL A 10 -2.81 -6.86 3.17
CA VAL A 10 -4.25 -6.93 3.36
C VAL A 10 -4.94 -6.61 2.05
N THR A 11 -5.88 -7.44 1.65
CA THR A 11 -6.71 -7.18 0.48
C THR A 11 -8.18 -7.37 0.83
N GLY A 12 -9.10 -6.68 0.16
CA GLY A 12 -10.51 -6.74 0.49
C GLY A 12 -11.39 -6.20 -0.64
N PRO A 13 -12.70 -6.51 -0.63
CA PRO A 13 -13.62 -6.00 -1.63
C PRO A 13 -13.56 -4.47 -1.66
N PRO A 14 -13.58 -3.84 -2.86
CA PRO A 14 -13.48 -2.40 -2.96
C PRO A 14 -14.62 -1.75 -2.18
N VAL A 15 -14.25 -0.83 -1.28
CA VAL A 15 -15.23 -0.01 -0.57
C VAL A 15 -15.74 1.04 -1.54
N ARG A 16 -17.07 1.17 -1.65
CA ARG A 16 -17.68 2.23 -2.46
C ARG A 16 -17.38 3.55 -1.78
N LEU A 17 -16.41 4.29 -2.32
CA LEU A 17 -16.16 5.68 -1.91
C LEU A 17 -17.35 6.52 -2.37
N GLU A 18 -18.24 6.86 -1.45
CA GLU A 18 -19.13 8.02 -1.60
C GLU A 18 -18.36 9.23 -1.08
N LYS A 19 -17.99 10.16 -1.96
CA LYS A 19 -17.38 11.43 -1.56
C LYS A 19 -17.91 12.61 -2.37
N GLU A 20 -18.23 13.67 -1.64
CA GLU A 20 -18.38 15.04 -2.12
C GLU A 20 -17.16 15.45 -2.96
N VAL A 21 -17.44 15.97 -4.14
CA VAL A 21 -16.44 16.59 -5.00
C VAL A 21 -16.19 18.00 -4.46
N ARG A 22 -15.04 18.21 -3.83
CA ARG A 22 -14.49 19.57 -3.72
C ARG A 22 -13.73 19.86 -5.01
N GLU A 23 -14.17 20.88 -5.75
CA GLU A 23 -13.47 21.36 -6.94
C GLU A 23 -12.12 21.96 -6.52
N TRP A 24 -11.02 21.33 -6.96
CA TRP A 24 -9.69 21.92 -6.90
C TRP A 24 -9.39 22.50 -8.29
N GLY A 25 -9.00 23.78 -8.32
CA GLY A 25 -8.77 24.54 -9.55
C GLY A 25 -7.83 23.82 -10.51
N SER A 26 -8.23 23.71 -11.77
CA SER A 26 -7.45 23.04 -12.81
C SER A 26 -6.21 23.87 -13.17
N SER A 27 -5.01 23.36 -12.89
CA SER A 27 -3.76 23.93 -13.43
C SER A 27 -3.50 23.41 -14.86
N PRO A 28 -2.72 24.12 -15.69
CA PRO A 28 -2.33 23.64 -17.03
C PRO A 28 -1.61 22.28 -17.02
N GLU A 29 -0.96 21.93 -15.91
CA GLU A 29 -0.26 20.64 -15.75
C GLU A 29 -1.23 19.46 -15.61
N SER A 30 -2.47 19.71 -15.17
CA SER A 30 -3.51 18.70 -15.01
C SER A 30 -3.94 18.02 -16.31
N LEU A 31 -3.61 18.59 -17.48
CA LEU A 31 -3.88 17.97 -18.78
C LEU A 31 -3.05 16.69 -19.02
N ARG A 32 -1.89 16.56 -18.36
CA ARG A 32 -0.97 15.42 -18.51
C ARG A 32 -1.09 14.38 -17.40
N TRP A 33 -1.99 14.59 -16.45
CA TRP A 33 -2.17 13.68 -15.33
C TRP A 33 -2.73 12.33 -15.78
N PRO A 34 -2.16 11.21 -15.30
CA PRO A 34 -2.72 9.90 -15.53
C PRO A 34 -4.16 9.80 -15.05
N THR A 35 -4.96 8.95 -15.70
CA THR A 35 -6.38 8.79 -15.40
C THR A 35 -6.71 7.38 -14.92
N VAL A 36 -7.62 7.30 -13.94
CA VAL A 36 -8.21 6.04 -13.46
C VAL A 36 -9.72 6.22 -13.41
N GLY A 37 -10.41 5.76 -14.45
CA GLY A 37 -11.85 6.01 -14.61
C GLY A 37 -12.11 7.52 -14.73
N LYS A 38 -12.92 8.07 -13.81
CA LYS A 38 -13.24 9.50 -13.77
C LYS A 38 -12.20 10.35 -13.00
N TYR A 39 -11.19 9.72 -12.41
CA TYR A 39 -10.22 10.41 -11.56
C TYR A 39 -8.93 10.72 -12.32
N LYS A 40 -8.34 11.88 -12.03
CA LYS A 40 -6.96 12.22 -12.41
C LYS A 40 -6.03 12.04 -11.22
N VAL A 41 -4.80 11.64 -11.49
CA VAL A 41 -3.77 11.40 -10.47
C VAL A 41 -2.73 12.51 -10.53
N ASP A 42 -2.65 13.32 -9.49
CA ASP A 42 -1.57 14.29 -9.30
C ASP A 42 -0.36 13.58 -8.69
N VAL A 43 0.50 13.05 -9.56
CA VAL A 43 1.69 12.29 -9.17
C VAL A 43 2.68 13.18 -8.41
N ALA A 44 2.85 14.44 -8.80
CA ALA A 44 3.83 15.32 -8.18
C ALA A 44 3.46 15.65 -6.73
N SER A 45 2.18 15.96 -6.49
CA SER A 45 1.67 16.18 -5.13
C SER A 45 1.81 14.91 -4.28
N PHE A 46 1.44 13.75 -4.81
CA PHE A 46 1.64 12.46 -4.15
C PHE A 46 3.10 12.20 -3.79
N GLU A 47 4.02 12.36 -4.75
CA GLU A 47 5.45 12.09 -4.54
C GLU A 47 6.06 13.01 -3.49
N SER A 48 5.68 14.29 -3.48
CA SER A 48 6.19 15.28 -2.52
C SER A 48 5.84 14.94 -1.06
N LEU A 49 4.75 14.21 -0.84
CA LEU A 49 4.28 13.80 0.49
C LEU A 49 4.70 12.36 0.82
N ALA A 50 4.51 11.42 -0.10
CA ALA A 50 4.68 9.99 0.18
C ALA A 50 6.14 9.54 0.14
N LEU A 51 6.96 10.03 -0.79
CA LEU A 51 8.34 9.52 -0.94
C LEU A 51 9.25 9.82 0.26
N PRO A 52 9.18 11.01 0.91
CA PRO A 52 9.95 11.27 2.12
C PRO A 52 9.61 10.30 3.27
N GLU A 53 8.33 9.96 3.43
CA GLU A 53 7.84 9.07 4.49
C GLU A 53 8.20 7.59 4.26
N LEU A 54 8.54 7.21 3.03
CA LEU A 54 8.95 5.84 2.69
C LEU A 54 10.47 5.64 2.77
N GLN A 55 11.22 6.62 3.29
CA GLN A 55 12.64 6.44 3.53
C GLN A 55 12.86 5.54 4.73
N VAL A 56 13.60 4.44 4.53
CA VAL A 56 14.00 3.54 5.62
C VAL A 56 15.00 4.25 6.51
N ARG A 57 14.60 4.52 7.74
CA ARG A 57 15.42 5.15 8.78
C ARG A 57 15.60 4.19 9.94
N GLU A 58 16.70 4.32 10.68
CA GLU A 58 17.01 3.44 11.81
C GLU A 58 16.00 3.57 12.97
N ASP A 59 15.32 4.72 13.06
CA ASP A 59 14.32 5.06 14.07
C ASP A 59 12.88 4.67 13.69
N THR A 60 12.69 3.91 12.61
CA THR A 60 11.36 3.49 12.15
C THR A 60 10.99 2.11 12.65
N ASP A 61 9.96 2.03 13.50
CA ASP A 61 9.50 0.75 14.08
C ASP A 61 8.52 -0.02 13.17
N LEU A 62 7.74 0.68 12.35
CA LEU A 62 6.69 0.11 11.50
C LEU A 62 6.39 1.02 10.30
N PHE A 63 6.28 0.41 9.11
CA PHE A 63 5.71 1.06 7.94
C PHE A 63 4.25 0.65 7.74
N ILE A 64 3.38 1.63 7.46
CA ILE A 64 1.97 1.39 7.08
C ILE A 64 1.68 2.10 5.75
N VAL A 65 1.21 1.35 4.76
CA VAL A 65 0.82 1.90 3.45
C VAL A 65 -0.57 1.42 3.04
N ASP A 66 -1.53 2.34 3.05
CA ASP A 66 -2.89 2.12 2.54
C ASP A 66 -3.12 3.06 1.35
N GLU A 67 -2.94 2.66 0.08
CA GLU A 67 -2.81 1.34 -0.55
C GLU A 67 -1.53 1.28 -1.43
N VAL A 68 -1.03 0.08 -1.74
CA VAL A 68 -0.10 -0.13 -2.87
C VAL A 68 -0.90 -0.53 -4.11
N GLY A 69 -1.47 0.48 -4.77
CA GLY A 69 -2.49 0.31 -5.80
C GLY A 69 -2.15 0.96 -7.13
N LYS A 70 -3.13 0.93 -8.06
CA LYS A 70 -2.95 1.45 -9.42
C LYS A 70 -2.58 2.94 -9.45
N MET A 71 -3.11 3.73 -8.52
CA MET A 71 -2.95 5.18 -8.53
C MET A 71 -1.55 5.58 -8.06
N GLU A 72 -1.05 4.95 -7.00
CA GLU A 72 0.27 5.18 -6.42
C GLU A 72 1.37 4.68 -7.35
N LEU A 73 1.10 3.59 -8.09
CA LEU A 73 2.02 3.02 -9.07
C LEU A 73 2.20 3.85 -10.36
N PHE A 74 1.51 4.99 -10.51
CA PHE A 74 1.89 5.98 -11.53
C PHE A 74 3.17 6.73 -11.16
N SER A 75 3.55 6.79 -9.87
CA SER A 75 4.87 7.23 -9.47
C SER A 75 5.90 6.13 -9.78
N SER A 76 6.85 6.45 -10.65
CA SER A 76 7.97 5.55 -10.96
C SER A 76 8.92 5.33 -9.77
N SER A 77 8.91 6.25 -8.81
CA SER A 77 9.76 6.25 -7.62
C SER A 77 9.15 5.48 -6.44
N PHE A 78 7.81 5.41 -6.37
CA PHE A 78 7.10 4.82 -5.24
C PHE A 78 7.38 3.34 -5.04
N PHE A 79 7.21 2.52 -6.08
CA PHE A 79 7.41 1.07 -5.95
C PHE A 79 8.86 0.68 -5.56
N PRO A 80 9.90 1.32 -6.10
CA PRO A 80 11.27 1.18 -5.58
C PRO A 80 11.43 1.51 -4.09
N CYS A 81 10.71 2.49 -3.54
CA CYS A 81 10.72 2.74 -2.09
C CYS A 81 10.07 1.59 -1.31
N VAL A 82 8.91 1.10 -1.77
CA VAL A 82 8.23 -0.06 -1.16
C VAL A 82 9.11 -1.31 -1.15
N LEU A 83 9.85 -1.57 -2.23
CA LEU A 83 10.80 -2.68 -2.29
C LEU A 83 11.94 -2.53 -1.26
N ARG A 84 12.47 -1.32 -1.07
CA ARG A 84 13.48 -1.06 -0.04
C ARG A 84 12.96 -1.31 1.37
N ILE A 85 11.70 -0.97 1.65
CA ILE A 85 11.05 -1.30 2.93
C ILE A 85 10.96 -2.82 3.10
N LEU A 86 10.54 -3.56 2.07
CA LEU A 86 10.49 -5.04 2.10
C LEU A 86 11.85 -5.70 2.32
N GLU A 87 12.92 -5.09 1.83
CA GLU A 87 14.29 -5.61 2.00
C GLU A 87 14.88 -5.30 3.38
N SER A 88 14.31 -4.31 4.07
CA SER A 88 14.69 -3.87 5.43
C SER A 88 14.26 -4.88 6.51
N ASN A 89 14.66 -4.61 7.76
CA ASN A 89 14.24 -5.40 8.91
C ASN A 89 13.00 -4.86 9.63
N VAL A 90 12.46 -3.73 9.16
CA VAL A 90 11.31 -3.05 9.76
C VAL A 90 10.02 -3.76 9.33
N PRO A 91 9.11 -4.06 10.28
CA PRO A 91 7.75 -4.51 9.98
C PRO A 91 7.05 -3.61 8.97
N PHE A 92 6.28 -4.23 8.07
CA PHE A 92 5.55 -3.53 7.01
C PHE A 92 4.13 -4.05 6.92
N LEU A 93 3.15 -3.17 7.10
CA LEU A 93 1.75 -3.43 6.83
C LEU A 93 1.34 -2.65 5.58
N ALA A 94 0.77 -3.33 4.59
CA ALA A 94 0.21 -2.66 3.43
C ALA A 94 -1.11 -3.24 2.98
N THR A 95 -1.95 -2.40 2.37
CA THR A 95 -3.11 -2.87 1.63
C THR A 95 -2.80 -2.99 0.14
N VAL A 96 -3.37 -3.99 -0.53
CA VAL A 96 -3.21 -4.22 -1.97
C VAL A 96 -4.57 -4.48 -2.63
N PRO A 97 -4.78 -4.03 -3.88
CA PRO A 97 -6.04 -4.23 -4.55
C PRO A 97 -6.31 -5.71 -4.86
N ILE A 98 -7.59 -6.07 -4.89
CA ILE A 98 -8.03 -7.34 -5.47
C ILE A 98 -7.78 -7.31 -6.99
N PRO A 99 -7.27 -8.40 -7.59
CA PRO A 99 -7.08 -8.50 -9.03
C PRO A 99 -8.38 -8.17 -9.78
N LYS A 100 -8.30 -7.26 -10.76
CA LYS A 100 -9.43 -7.00 -11.67
C LYS A 100 -9.35 -7.99 -12.82
N PHE A 101 -10.45 -8.72 -13.08
CA PHE A 101 -10.55 -9.72 -14.15
C PHE A 101 -9.47 -10.81 -14.09
N GLY A 102 -9.07 -11.21 -12.87
CA GLY A 102 -8.09 -12.28 -12.66
C GLY A 102 -6.64 -11.91 -12.99
N ARG A 103 -6.34 -10.63 -13.30
CA ARG A 103 -4.97 -10.17 -13.53
C ARG A 103 -4.54 -9.18 -12.47
N ASP A 104 -3.45 -9.50 -11.78
CA ASP A 104 -2.78 -8.59 -10.87
C ASP A 104 -2.00 -7.53 -11.64
N ILE A 105 -1.85 -6.36 -11.01
CA ILE A 105 -0.86 -5.38 -11.44
C ILE A 105 0.52 -6.00 -11.18
N PRO A 106 1.47 -5.98 -12.13
CA PRO A 106 2.76 -6.70 -11.98
C PRO A 106 3.52 -6.37 -10.68
N ALA A 107 3.52 -5.09 -10.28
CA ALA A 107 4.13 -4.66 -9.01
C ALA A 107 3.42 -5.27 -7.78
N VAL A 108 2.09 -5.33 -7.80
CA VAL A 108 1.29 -5.97 -6.75
C VAL A 108 1.55 -7.47 -6.73
N ALA A 109 1.60 -8.15 -7.88
CA ALA A 109 1.95 -9.57 -7.94
C ALA A 109 3.33 -9.85 -7.32
N ARG A 110 4.30 -8.97 -7.56
CA ARG A 110 5.64 -9.06 -6.98
C ARG A 110 5.62 -8.92 -5.44
N LEU A 111 4.81 -8.01 -4.91
CA LEU A 111 4.57 -7.90 -3.45
C LEU A 111 3.96 -9.18 -2.88
N LYS A 112 2.90 -9.68 -3.52
CA LYS A 112 2.17 -10.89 -3.06
C LYS A 112 3.06 -12.13 -3.02
N ASN A 113 3.97 -12.27 -3.98
CA ASN A 113 4.85 -13.42 -4.11
C ASN A 113 6.16 -13.29 -3.30
N HIS A 114 6.33 -12.22 -2.53
CA HIS A 114 7.51 -12.05 -1.71
C HIS A 114 7.56 -13.12 -0.58
N PRO A 115 8.67 -13.85 -0.38
CA PRO A 115 8.73 -14.95 0.59
C PRO A 115 8.42 -14.55 2.03
N GLY A 116 8.67 -13.28 2.40
CA GLY A 116 8.37 -12.72 3.71
C GLY A 116 6.96 -12.14 3.87
N ALA A 117 6.12 -12.20 2.83
CA ALA A 117 4.77 -11.64 2.85
C ALA A 117 3.72 -12.64 3.34
N THR A 118 2.86 -12.20 4.25
CA THR A 118 1.67 -12.91 4.72
C THR A 118 0.44 -12.16 4.21
N MET A 119 -0.46 -12.86 3.51
CA MET A 119 -1.63 -12.26 2.87
C MET A 119 -2.90 -12.51 3.69
N PHE A 120 -3.64 -11.45 3.99
CA PHE A 120 -4.97 -11.49 4.60
C PHE A 120 -6.02 -11.03 3.61
N THR A 121 -7.02 -11.87 3.35
CA THR A 121 -8.17 -11.51 2.51
C THR A 121 -9.38 -11.19 3.38
N LEU A 122 -9.76 -9.92 3.39
CA LEU A 122 -10.93 -9.40 4.07
C LEU A 122 -12.21 -9.71 3.28
N SER A 123 -13.24 -9.99 4.05
CA SER A 123 -14.64 -10.12 3.65
C SER A 123 -15.49 -9.42 4.72
N LYS A 124 -16.78 -9.25 4.47
CA LYS A 124 -17.69 -8.68 5.48
C LYS A 124 -17.77 -9.52 6.76
N GLY A 125 -17.59 -10.85 6.65
CA GLY A 125 -17.77 -11.78 7.77
C GLY A 125 -16.51 -12.06 8.60
N ASN A 126 -15.32 -11.71 8.11
CA ASN A 126 -14.05 -11.98 8.82
C ASN A 126 -13.28 -10.72 9.21
N ARG A 127 -13.82 -9.52 8.95
CA ARG A 127 -13.12 -8.25 9.17
C ARG A 127 -12.59 -8.11 10.60
N ASP A 128 -13.43 -8.39 11.59
CA ASP A 128 -13.05 -8.23 12.99
C ASP A 128 -12.03 -9.28 13.42
N ALA A 129 -12.20 -10.53 13.00
CA ALA A 129 -11.24 -11.61 13.29
C ALA A 129 -9.86 -11.32 12.68
N VAL A 130 -9.80 -10.93 11.40
CA VAL A 130 -8.54 -10.60 10.73
C VAL A 130 -7.88 -9.36 11.34
N LYS A 131 -8.67 -8.39 11.81
CA LYS A 131 -8.15 -7.22 12.53
C LYS A 131 -7.42 -7.64 13.82
N GLU A 132 -8.03 -8.52 14.62
CA GLU A 132 -7.38 -9.04 15.85
C GLU A 132 -6.12 -9.87 15.53
N GLU A 133 -6.15 -10.65 14.45
CA GLU A 133 -4.99 -11.42 13.98
C GLU A 133 -3.83 -10.50 13.57
N ILE A 134 -4.06 -9.51 12.70
CA ILE A 134 -3.06 -8.53 12.29
C ILE A 134 -2.51 -7.78 13.50
N TYR A 135 -3.38 -7.34 14.42
CA TYR A 135 -2.96 -6.66 15.64
C TYR A 135 -2.02 -7.52 16.48
N SER A 136 -2.37 -8.78 16.71
CA SER A 136 -1.55 -9.73 17.47
C SER A 136 -0.18 -9.96 16.81
N HIS A 137 -0.16 -10.09 15.47
CA HIS A 137 1.08 -10.20 14.69
C HIS A 137 1.97 -8.96 14.85
N LEU A 138 1.41 -7.76 14.72
CA LEU A 138 2.17 -6.52 14.84
C LEU A 138 2.73 -6.32 16.25
N VAL A 139 1.93 -6.56 17.30
CA VAL A 139 2.41 -6.50 18.69
C VAL A 139 3.58 -7.47 18.90
N ALA A 140 3.47 -8.71 18.39
CA ALA A 140 4.54 -9.70 18.53
C ALA A 140 5.82 -9.32 17.77
N LEU A 141 5.70 -8.61 16.64
CA LEU A 141 6.85 -8.12 15.87
C LEU A 141 7.54 -6.93 16.53
N LEU A 142 6.75 -5.99 17.07
CA LEU A 142 7.26 -4.79 17.74
C LEU A 142 7.85 -5.09 19.11
N SER A 143 7.37 -6.11 19.81
CA SER A 143 7.91 -6.52 21.12
C SER A 143 9.26 -7.25 21.04
N LYS A 144 9.74 -7.56 19.83
CA LYS A 144 11.00 -8.29 19.58
C LYS A 144 12.13 -7.40 19.05
N GLN A 145 11.92 -6.09 18.97
CA GLN A 145 12.94 -5.12 18.58
C GLN A 145 13.71 -4.62 19.80
#